data_AF-R1FYU0-F1
#
_entry.id   AF-R1FYU0-F1
#
_cell.length_a   1.000
_cell.length_b   1.000
_cell.length_c   1.000
_cell.angle_alpha   90.00
_cell.angle_beta   90.00
_cell.angle_gamma   90.00
#
_symmetry.space_group_name_H-M   'P 1'
#
loop_
_entity.id
_entity.type
_entity.pdbx_description
1 polymer ?
#
loop_
_entity_poly.entity_id
_entity_poly.type
_entity_poly.pdbx_seq_one_letter_code
_entity_poly.pdbx_strand_id
1 'polypeptide(L)'
;MMASSEYIPVVLITGANQGIGFSTAQLLTLSPQPYHLLIGSRTLSRGHTAATTLHSLPSANPQTTHTAISLDITSPSSIAAAVSTTASSHKRLDVLINNAGIFLGGPGSPWAGKPQHELLRHTCETNVFGTAAVTEAFLPLLRQSRAPGGAKIVVLSSSLGSLEMAAAAPPHRLDISAYRVSKAAVNMLVVEWAKGLEKDGVRVWGVDPGRLSSLTQVNLFEPTMKLSLTNALLPLLSISTLTTAIPTTNTTIPEVTLIDASTASLSPATAANTTTDPALEKRGDIASFYFCRNNGFRAPCAWSRVPINQCMNFPQGWDDNINSFGPDRGDFYCVLHSNAGCGGGEPKFKIRYPGTAKTASYGIDGRVSSVRCSH
;
A
#
# COMPACT_ATOMS: atom_id res chain seq x y z
N MET A 1 26.68 30.84 19.03
CA MET A 1 26.44 29.38 19.12
C MET A 1 26.63 28.82 17.73
N MET A 2 27.61 27.93 17.54
CA MET A 2 27.87 27.31 16.25
C MET A 2 26.72 26.37 15.91
N ALA A 3 26.11 26.52 14.73
CA ALA A 3 25.08 25.64 14.22
C ALA A 3 25.60 24.20 14.21
N SER A 4 24.86 23.26 14.79
CA SER A 4 25.19 21.84 14.69
C SER A 4 25.27 21.48 13.20
N SER A 5 26.38 20.87 12.76
CA SER A 5 26.45 20.31 11.40
C SER A 5 25.25 19.40 11.17
N GLU A 6 24.37 19.79 10.26
CA GLU A 6 23.10 19.11 10.02
C GLU A 6 23.37 17.67 9.55
N TYR A 7 22.80 16.69 10.25
CA TYR A 7 23.02 15.28 9.94
C TYR A 7 22.33 14.91 8.63
N ILE A 8 23.11 14.55 7.60
CA ILE A 8 22.58 14.12 6.30
C ILE A 8 22.45 12.58 6.27
N PRO A 9 21.23 12.02 6.17
CA PRO A 9 21.03 10.57 6.16
C PRO A 9 21.50 9.94 4.84
N VAL A 10 22.04 8.72 4.94
CA VAL A 10 22.45 7.90 3.80
C VAL A 10 21.35 6.90 3.47
N VAL A 11 20.79 6.99 2.27
CA VAL A 11 19.63 6.22 1.83
C VAL A 11 20.01 5.36 0.63
N LEU A 12 19.91 4.04 0.76
CA LEU A 12 20.06 3.12 -0.37
C LEU A 12 18.68 2.71 -0.89
N ILE A 13 18.45 2.90 -2.18
CA ILE A 13 17.22 2.48 -2.86
C ILE A 13 17.58 1.44 -3.91
N THR A 14 17.15 0.19 -3.74
CA THR A 14 17.42 -0.88 -4.71
C THR A 14 16.53 -0.72 -5.94
N GLY A 15 17.06 -0.88 -7.16
CA GLY A 15 16.26 -0.70 -8.39
C GLY A 15 15.76 0.73 -8.61
N ALA A 16 16.50 1.74 -8.17
CA ALA A 16 16.12 3.15 -8.21
C ALA A 16 16.36 3.86 -9.54
N ASN A 17 16.80 3.13 -10.57
CA ASN A 17 17.01 3.70 -11.91
C ASN A 17 15.71 3.86 -12.72
N GLN A 18 14.58 3.37 -12.23
CA GLN A 18 13.29 3.44 -12.92
C GLN A 18 12.11 3.24 -11.95
N GLY A 19 10.90 3.52 -12.42
CA GLY A 19 9.64 3.19 -11.72
C GLY A 19 9.55 3.79 -10.31
N ILE A 20 8.96 3.03 -9.39
CA ILE A 20 8.72 3.46 -8.00
C ILE A 20 10.01 3.89 -7.30
N GLY A 21 11.10 3.16 -7.49
CA GLY A 21 12.39 3.50 -6.87
C GLY A 21 12.94 4.84 -7.35
N PHE A 22 12.82 5.13 -8.65
CA PHE A 22 13.21 6.44 -9.20
C PHE A 22 12.31 7.56 -8.67
N SER A 23 10.99 7.36 -8.66
CA SER A 23 10.05 8.34 -8.11
C SER A 23 10.29 8.59 -6.61
N THR A 24 10.66 7.55 -5.86
CA THR A 24 11.04 7.68 -4.45
C THR A 24 12.29 8.54 -4.30
N ALA A 25 13.32 8.28 -5.12
CA ALA A 25 14.54 9.10 -5.14
C ALA A 25 14.26 10.55 -5.54
N GLN A 26 13.35 10.79 -6.49
CA GLN A 26 12.90 12.11 -6.91
C GLN A 26 12.23 12.87 -5.77
N LEU A 27 11.29 12.24 -5.05
CA LEU A 27 10.63 12.88 -3.91
C LEU A 27 11.61 13.23 -2.78
N LEU A 28 12.57 12.34 -2.49
CA LEU A 28 13.63 12.63 -1.52
C LEU A 28 14.56 13.76 -2.00
N THR A 29 14.81 13.85 -3.30
CA THR A 29 15.62 14.93 -3.90
C THR A 29 14.97 16.30 -3.75
N LEU A 30 13.65 16.36 -3.86
CA LEU A 30 12.85 17.58 -3.72
C LEU A 30 12.52 17.93 -2.26
N SER A 31 12.96 17.10 -1.31
CA SER A 31 12.69 17.32 0.11
C SER A 31 13.49 18.51 0.66
N PRO A 32 12.93 19.33 1.57
CA PRO A 32 13.69 20.36 2.30
C PRO A 32 14.86 19.79 3.10
N GLN A 33 14.78 18.52 3.52
CA GLN A 33 15.88 17.84 4.18
C GLN A 33 16.84 17.24 3.14
N PRO A 34 18.16 17.41 3.32
CA PRO A 34 19.13 16.81 2.42
C PRO A 34 19.37 15.32 2.70
N TYR A 35 19.74 14.58 1.65
CA TYR A 35 20.08 13.16 1.73
C TYR A 35 21.30 12.79 0.88
N HIS A 36 22.03 11.76 1.30
CA HIS A 36 22.94 11.04 0.41
C HIS A 36 22.21 9.86 -0.20
N LEU A 37 21.73 10.01 -1.44
CA LEU A 37 20.95 8.99 -2.14
C LEU A 37 21.85 8.05 -2.94
N LEU A 38 21.90 6.79 -2.52
CA LEU A 38 22.54 5.70 -3.24
C LEU A 38 21.53 5.06 -4.19
N ILE A 39 21.71 5.28 -5.48
CA ILE A 39 20.84 4.83 -6.56
C ILE A 39 21.27 3.43 -6.99
N GLY A 40 20.68 2.41 -6.37
CA GLY A 40 20.96 1.01 -6.68
C GLY A 40 20.41 0.61 -8.05
N SER A 41 21.25 0.06 -8.91
CA SER A 41 20.84 -0.49 -10.21
C SER A 41 21.71 -1.67 -10.63
N ARG A 42 21.09 -2.69 -11.25
CA ARG A 42 21.85 -3.80 -11.86
C ARG A 42 22.82 -3.30 -12.93
N THR A 43 22.37 -2.36 -13.75
CA THR A 43 23.16 -1.77 -14.83
C THR A 43 23.67 -0.41 -14.38
N LEU A 44 24.96 -0.31 -14.07
CA LEU A 44 25.56 0.88 -13.49
C LEU A 44 25.34 2.15 -14.34
N SER A 45 25.43 2.04 -15.67
CA SER A 45 25.16 3.17 -16.58
C SER A 45 23.75 3.74 -16.44
N ARG A 46 22.73 2.88 -16.25
CA ARG A 46 21.35 3.33 -16.00
C ARG A 46 21.20 3.99 -14.63
N GLY A 47 21.95 3.52 -13.63
CA GLY A 47 22.06 4.18 -12.33
C GLY A 47 22.66 5.58 -12.45
N HIS A 48 23.72 5.75 -13.26
CA HIS A 48 24.32 7.06 -13.53
C HIS A 48 23.34 8.00 -14.24
N THR A 49 22.65 7.54 -15.28
CA THR A 49 21.62 8.35 -15.95
C THR A 49 20.56 8.83 -14.95
N ALA A 50 20.05 7.93 -14.09
CA ALA A 50 19.08 8.30 -13.08
C ALA A 50 19.63 9.32 -12.07
N ALA A 51 20.86 9.13 -11.57
CA ALA A 51 21.52 10.07 -10.67
C ALA A 51 21.68 11.46 -11.30
N THR A 52 22.12 11.53 -12.56
CA THR A 52 22.23 12.79 -13.30
C THR A 52 20.88 13.46 -13.49
N THR A 53 19.84 12.69 -13.87
CA THR A 53 18.48 13.24 -14.00
C THR A 53 17.98 13.81 -12.68
N LEU A 54 18.14 13.09 -11.57
CA LEU A 54 17.75 13.55 -10.24
C LEU A 54 18.49 14.82 -9.84
N HIS A 55 19.80 14.88 -10.07
CA HIS A 55 20.62 16.05 -9.79
C HIS A 55 20.17 17.29 -10.60
N SER A 56 19.69 17.09 -11.84
CA SER A 56 19.22 18.16 -12.72
C SER A 56 17.79 18.65 -12.45
N LEU A 57 17.09 18.07 -11.46
CA LEU A 57 15.71 18.45 -11.19
C LEU A 57 15.59 19.91 -10.72
N PRO A 58 14.63 20.68 -11.26
CA PRO A 58 14.29 21.98 -10.70
C PRO A 58 13.89 21.84 -9.24
N SER A 59 14.35 22.76 -8.39
CA SER A 59 14.07 22.74 -6.95
C SER A 59 14.65 21.53 -6.20
N ALA A 60 15.60 20.79 -6.78
CA ALA A 60 16.39 19.83 -6.03
C ALA A 60 17.07 20.52 -4.85
N ASN A 61 17.05 19.85 -3.69
CA ASN A 61 17.81 20.32 -2.55
C ASN A 61 19.32 20.33 -2.90
N PRO A 62 20.01 21.49 -2.82
CA PRO A 62 21.38 21.62 -3.29
C PRO A 62 22.38 20.78 -2.46
N GLN A 63 22.00 20.35 -1.26
CA GLN A 63 22.81 19.50 -0.40
C GLN A 63 22.51 18.00 -0.59
N THR A 64 21.46 17.63 -1.34
CA THR A 64 21.18 16.23 -1.67
C THR A 64 22.13 15.76 -2.78
N THR A 65 22.83 14.65 -2.53
CA THR A 65 23.75 14.04 -3.48
C THR A 65 23.21 12.72 -4.01
N HIS A 66 23.53 12.38 -5.26
CA HIS A 66 23.11 11.14 -5.91
C HIS A 66 24.34 10.33 -6.33
N THR A 67 24.46 9.09 -5.86
CA THR A 67 25.56 8.20 -6.22
C THR A 67 25.01 6.90 -6.78
N ALA A 68 25.36 6.57 -8.02
CA ALA A 68 24.98 5.29 -8.61
C ALA A 68 25.77 4.14 -7.97
N ILE A 69 25.07 3.07 -7.58
CA ILE A 69 25.67 1.85 -7.03
C ILE A 69 25.24 0.67 -7.90
N SER A 70 26.20 -0.11 -8.38
CA SER A 70 25.90 -1.38 -9.06
C SER A 70 25.41 -2.38 -8.02
N LEU A 71 24.15 -2.79 -8.15
CA LEU A 71 23.51 -3.69 -7.21
C LEU A 71 22.51 -4.61 -7.93
N ASP A 72 22.95 -5.83 -8.17
CA ASP A 72 22.06 -6.96 -8.43
C ASP A 72 21.79 -7.70 -7.12
N ILE A 73 20.54 -7.59 -6.66
CA ILE A 73 20.10 -8.20 -5.41
C ILE A 73 20.09 -9.72 -5.45
N THR A 74 20.25 -10.35 -6.62
CA THR A 74 20.36 -11.81 -6.77
C THR A 74 21.81 -12.30 -6.83
N SER A 75 22.80 -11.39 -6.76
CA SER A 75 24.22 -11.73 -6.87
C SER A 75 24.95 -11.43 -5.55
N PRO A 76 25.41 -12.45 -4.81
CA PRO A 76 26.14 -12.25 -3.56
C PRO A 76 27.38 -11.36 -3.71
N SER A 77 28.12 -11.50 -4.82
CA SER A 77 29.29 -10.66 -5.09
C SER A 77 28.91 -9.21 -5.39
N SER A 78 27.81 -8.97 -6.09
CA SER A 78 27.29 -7.61 -6.32
C SER A 78 26.84 -6.95 -5.02
N ILE A 79 26.15 -7.70 -4.15
CA ILE A 79 25.73 -7.21 -2.83
C ILE A 79 26.94 -6.86 -1.97
N ALA A 80 27.93 -7.77 -1.88
CA ALA A 80 29.16 -7.53 -1.11
C ALA A 80 29.92 -6.30 -1.61
N ALA A 81 30.02 -6.11 -2.92
CA ALA A 81 30.65 -4.92 -3.52
C ALA A 81 29.89 -3.64 -3.19
N ALA A 82 28.56 -3.66 -3.22
CA ALA A 82 27.72 -2.52 -2.84
C ALA A 82 27.87 -2.16 -1.34
N VAL A 83 27.91 -3.16 -0.46
CA VAL A 83 28.19 -2.98 0.97
C VAL A 83 29.58 -2.36 1.17
N SER A 84 30.61 -2.90 0.53
CA SER A 84 31.98 -2.39 0.62
C SER A 84 32.10 -0.94 0.15
N THR A 85 31.43 -0.62 -0.96
CA THR A 85 31.40 0.76 -1.50
C THR A 85 30.71 1.71 -0.51
N THR A 86 29.55 1.33 0.00
CA THR A 86 28.80 2.13 0.99
C THR A 86 29.59 2.32 2.29
N ALA A 87 30.23 1.26 2.78
CA ALA A 87 31.09 1.31 3.96
C ALA A 87 32.28 2.24 3.78
N SER A 88 32.92 2.20 2.61
CA SER A 88 34.09 3.03 2.30
C SER A 88 33.73 4.52 2.19
N SER A 89 32.60 4.83 1.56
CA SER A 89 32.17 6.22 1.32
C SER A 89 31.47 6.86 2.52
N HIS A 90 30.66 6.09 3.27
CA HIS A 90 29.77 6.65 4.29
C HIS A 90 29.91 6.01 5.68
N LYS A 91 30.50 4.82 5.78
CA LYS A 91 30.71 4.04 7.02
C LYS A 91 29.43 3.60 7.75
N ARG A 92 28.25 3.94 7.21
CA ARG A 92 26.92 3.65 7.76
C ARG A 92 25.89 3.61 6.64
N LEU A 93 24.71 3.09 6.97
CA LEU A 93 23.49 3.26 6.20
C LEU A 93 22.38 3.69 7.16
N ASP A 94 21.58 4.68 6.79
CA ASP A 94 20.49 5.17 7.65
C ASP A 94 19.13 4.63 7.21
N VAL A 95 18.93 4.50 5.90
CA VAL A 95 17.69 3.99 5.33
C VAL A 95 17.99 3.00 4.21
N LEU A 96 17.42 1.79 4.30
CA LEU A 96 17.41 0.81 3.22
C LEU A 96 15.99 0.74 2.64
N ILE A 97 15.82 1.09 1.37
CA ILE A 97 14.57 0.93 0.62
C ILE A 97 14.73 -0.26 -0.33
N ASN A 98 14.18 -1.40 0.10
CA ASN A 98 14.06 -2.61 -0.69
C ASN A 98 12.94 -2.45 -1.73
N ASN A 99 13.26 -1.83 -2.86
CA ASN A 99 12.34 -1.57 -3.97
C ASN A 99 12.46 -2.56 -5.14
N ALA A 100 13.65 -3.11 -5.38
CA ALA A 100 13.87 -4.01 -6.51
C ALA A 100 12.97 -5.24 -6.43
N GLY A 101 12.29 -5.53 -7.54
CA GLY A 101 11.42 -6.69 -7.68
C GLY A 101 10.95 -6.87 -9.11
N ILE A 102 10.45 -8.08 -9.41
CA ILE A 102 9.96 -8.47 -10.74
C ILE A 102 8.54 -9.03 -10.66
N PHE A 103 7.83 -8.86 -11.76
CA PHE A 103 6.55 -9.49 -12.05
C PHE A 103 6.65 -10.14 -13.43
N LEU A 104 6.67 -11.48 -13.46
CA LEU A 104 6.90 -12.25 -14.70
C LEU A 104 5.60 -12.69 -15.39
N GLY A 105 4.44 -12.44 -14.77
CA GLY A 105 3.12 -12.87 -15.23
C GLY A 105 2.37 -11.92 -16.17
N GLY A 106 3.01 -10.86 -16.67
CA GLY A 106 2.31 -9.84 -17.45
C GLY A 106 2.04 -10.25 -18.91
N PRO A 107 1.01 -9.67 -19.55
CA PRO A 107 0.90 -9.68 -21.01
C PRO A 107 2.20 -9.19 -21.65
N GLY A 108 2.69 -9.90 -22.67
CA GLY A 108 3.96 -9.56 -23.34
C GLY A 108 5.22 -9.93 -22.53
N SER A 109 5.08 -10.61 -21.40
CA SER A 109 6.22 -11.15 -20.66
C SER A 109 7.00 -12.16 -21.52
N PRO A 110 8.34 -12.11 -21.55
CA PRO A 110 9.14 -13.15 -22.20
C PRO A 110 9.03 -14.51 -21.48
N TRP A 111 8.41 -14.54 -20.31
CA TRP A 111 8.10 -15.73 -19.55
C TRP A 111 6.67 -16.26 -19.77
N ALA A 112 5.92 -15.66 -20.71
CA ALA A 112 4.59 -16.13 -21.07
C ALA A 112 4.64 -17.60 -21.53
N GLY A 113 3.74 -18.42 -21.00
CA GLY A 113 3.67 -19.86 -21.31
C GLY A 113 4.70 -20.74 -20.60
N LYS A 114 5.60 -20.18 -19.77
CA LYS A 114 6.52 -20.98 -18.95
C LYS A 114 5.78 -21.72 -17.83
N PRO A 115 6.30 -22.88 -17.38
CA PRO A 115 5.74 -23.60 -16.25
C PRO A 115 5.69 -22.73 -14.98
N GLN A 116 4.60 -22.85 -14.22
CA GLN A 116 4.37 -22.03 -13.02
C GLN A 116 5.48 -22.16 -11.96
N HIS A 117 6.08 -23.34 -11.82
CA HIS A 117 7.16 -23.56 -10.85
C HIS A 117 8.46 -22.82 -11.26
N GLU A 118 8.71 -22.61 -12.56
CA GLU A 118 9.84 -21.77 -13.02
C GLU A 118 9.57 -20.30 -12.73
N LEU A 119 8.36 -19.80 -13.05
CA LEU A 119 7.94 -18.44 -12.70
C LEU A 119 8.10 -18.19 -11.19
N LEU A 120 7.67 -19.15 -10.37
CA LEU A 120 7.80 -19.09 -8.92
C LEU A 120 9.26 -19.03 -8.49
N ARG A 121 10.11 -19.93 -8.98
CA ARG A 121 11.54 -19.96 -8.65
C ARG A 121 12.21 -18.63 -8.95
N HIS A 122 12.05 -18.11 -10.16
CA HIS A 122 12.68 -16.85 -10.56
C HIS A 122 12.10 -15.63 -9.83
N THR A 123 10.80 -15.58 -9.62
CA THR A 123 10.16 -14.48 -8.89
C THR A 123 10.61 -14.47 -7.42
N CYS A 124 10.68 -15.63 -6.76
CA CYS A 124 11.17 -15.75 -5.39
C CYS A 124 12.66 -15.45 -5.27
N GLU A 125 13.49 -15.85 -6.25
CA GLU A 125 14.92 -15.52 -6.28
C GLU A 125 15.15 -14.01 -6.15
N THR A 126 14.42 -13.21 -6.94
CA THR A 126 14.57 -11.75 -6.87
C THR A 126 13.81 -11.14 -5.69
N ASN A 127 12.50 -11.40 -5.57
CA ASN A 127 11.64 -10.65 -4.67
C ASN A 127 11.81 -11.07 -3.20
N VAL A 128 12.19 -12.32 -2.93
CA VAL A 128 12.29 -12.88 -1.57
C VAL A 128 13.75 -13.02 -1.19
N PHE A 129 14.47 -13.93 -1.84
CA PHE A 129 15.85 -14.26 -1.48
C PHE A 129 16.78 -13.06 -1.67
N GLY A 130 16.68 -12.37 -2.80
CA GLY A 130 17.52 -11.19 -3.04
C GLY A 130 17.23 -10.03 -2.09
N THR A 131 15.96 -9.82 -1.73
CA THR A 131 15.58 -8.79 -0.75
C THR A 131 16.08 -9.14 0.66
N ALA A 132 16.02 -10.42 1.04
CA ALA A 132 16.58 -10.89 2.30
C ALA A 132 18.10 -10.76 2.34
N ALA A 133 18.79 -11.22 1.29
CA ALA A 133 20.25 -11.18 1.19
C ALA A 133 20.79 -9.75 1.26
N VAL A 134 20.16 -8.78 0.58
CA VAL A 134 20.53 -7.37 0.69
C VAL A 134 20.30 -6.86 2.11
N THR A 135 19.14 -7.15 2.70
CA THR A 135 18.82 -6.69 4.05
C THR A 135 19.86 -7.16 5.05
N GLU A 136 20.13 -8.47 5.07
CA GLU A 136 21.12 -9.10 5.95
C GLU A 136 22.54 -8.53 5.75
N ALA A 137 22.97 -8.38 4.49
CA ALA A 137 24.31 -7.88 4.18
C ALA A 137 24.52 -6.41 4.60
N PHE A 138 23.46 -5.59 4.61
CA PHE A 138 23.52 -4.19 5.02
C PHE A 138 23.24 -3.97 6.51
N LEU A 139 22.78 -4.98 7.27
CA LEU A 139 22.55 -4.86 8.72
C LEU A 139 23.75 -4.29 9.50
N PRO A 140 25.01 -4.70 9.25
CA PRO A 140 26.14 -4.12 9.95
C PRO A 140 26.26 -2.61 9.78
N LEU A 141 25.93 -2.08 8.59
CA LEU A 141 25.96 -0.64 8.30
C LEU A 141 24.74 0.09 8.87
N LEU A 142 23.56 -0.55 8.85
CA LEU A 142 22.34 -0.02 9.47
C LEU A 142 22.51 0.16 10.98
N ARG A 143 23.17 -0.79 11.65
CA ARG A 143 23.51 -0.69 13.09
C ARG A 143 24.49 0.45 13.41
N GLN A 144 25.16 1.03 12.41
CA GLN A 144 26.02 2.21 12.57
C GLN A 144 25.28 3.53 12.30
N SER A 145 23.97 3.48 12.01
CA SER A 145 23.16 4.68 11.80
C SER A 145 23.21 5.59 13.03
N ARG A 146 23.30 6.88 12.78
CA ARG A 146 23.19 7.94 13.81
C ARG A 146 21.98 8.82 13.59
N ALA A 147 21.06 8.39 12.72
CA ALA A 147 19.85 9.13 12.42
C ALA A 147 18.96 9.21 13.67
N PRO A 148 18.30 10.34 13.91
CA PRO A 148 17.25 10.41 14.93
C PRO A 148 16.20 9.31 14.71
N GLY A 149 15.87 8.59 15.78
CA GLY A 149 14.94 7.46 15.74
C GLY A 149 15.51 6.17 15.13
N GLY A 150 16.83 6.10 14.91
CA GLY A 150 17.52 4.90 14.44
C GLY A 150 17.38 4.64 12.93
N ALA A 151 17.96 3.51 12.52
CA ALA A 151 17.97 3.09 11.13
C ALA A 151 16.58 2.61 10.67
N LYS A 152 16.34 2.67 9.36
CA LYS A 152 15.02 2.40 8.78
C LYS A 152 15.15 1.42 7.62
N ILE A 153 14.29 0.42 7.56
CA ILE A 153 14.14 -0.47 6.42
C ILE A 153 12.72 -0.33 5.88
N VAL A 154 12.59 0.00 4.60
CA VAL A 154 11.31 0.10 3.91
C VAL A 154 11.29 -0.95 2.81
N VAL A 155 10.28 -1.80 2.79
CA VAL A 155 10.18 -2.91 1.84
C VAL A 155 8.96 -2.71 0.96
N LEU A 156 9.16 -2.55 -0.34
CA LEU A 156 8.04 -2.55 -1.27
C LEU A 156 7.50 -3.97 -1.41
N SER A 157 6.32 -4.16 -0.84
CA SER A 157 5.55 -5.37 -0.92
C SER A 157 4.32 -5.17 -1.83
N SER A 158 3.24 -5.90 -1.57
CA SER A 158 1.94 -5.69 -2.18
C SER A 158 0.84 -6.34 -1.34
N SER A 159 -0.35 -5.76 -1.35
CA SER A 159 -1.58 -6.40 -0.85
C SER A 159 -1.92 -7.69 -1.59
N LEU A 160 -1.37 -7.89 -2.81
CA LEU A 160 -1.46 -9.15 -3.53
C LEU A 160 -0.78 -10.33 -2.80
N GLY A 161 0.07 -10.07 -1.80
CA GLY A 161 0.61 -11.08 -0.89
C GLY A 161 -0.32 -11.48 0.26
N SER A 162 -1.50 -10.86 0.40
CA SER A 162 -2.47 -11.23 1.43
C SER A 162 -3.14 -12.56 1.10
N LEU A 163 -3.09 -13.50 2.05
CA LEU A 163 -3.75 -14.80 1.94
C LEU A 163 -5.28 -14.64 1.92
N GLU A 164 -5.81 -13.69 2.69
CA GLU A 164 -7.24 -13.39 2.74
C GLU A 164 -7.74 -12.85 1.40
N MET A 165 -7.05 -11.84 0.85
CA MET A 165 -7.36 -11.32 -0.48
C MET A 165 -7.12 -12.36 -1.57
N ALA A 166 -6.25 -13.33 -1.33
CA ALA A 166 -6.02 -14.42 -2.24
C ALA A 166 -7.16 -15.44 -2.26
N ALA A 167 -7.65 -15.83 -1.10
CA ALA A 167 -8.78 -16.73 -0.95
C ALA A 167 -10.09 -16.11 -1.45
N ALA A 168 -10.27 -14.79 -1.26
CA ALA A 168 -11.47 -14.07 -1.66
C ALA A 168 -11.52 -13.70 -3.15
N ALA A 169 -10.40 -13.80 -3.86
CA ALA A 169 -10.34 -13.39 -5.25
C ALA A 169 -10.88 -14.48 -6.20
N PRO A 170 -11.49 -14.09 -7.35
CA PRO A 170 -11.92 -15.04 -8.37
C PRO A 170 -10.76 -15.93 -8.84
N PRO A 171 -11.03 -17.14 -9.37
CA PRO A 171 -10.00 -18.03 -9.89
C PRO A 171 -9.03 -17.25 -10.78
N HIS A 172 -7.79 -17.11 -10.31
CA HIS A 172 -6.82 -16.29 -10.98
C HIS A 172 -6.41 -16.90 -12.32
N ARG A 173 -6.03 -16.04 -13.25
CA ARG A 173 -5.07 -16.45 -14.28
C ARG A 173 -3.80 -16.87 -13.53
N LEU A 174 -3.25 -18.03 -13.88
CA LEU A 174 -2.06 -18.59 -13.21
C LEU A 174 -0.86 -17.62 -13.22
N ASP A 175 -0.87 -16.67 -14.16
CA ASP A 175 0.15 -15.67 -14.41
C ASP A 175 0.54 -14.82 -13.18
N ILE A 176 -0.38 -14.49 -12.27
CA ILE A 176 -0.04 -13.69 -11.08
C ILE A 176 0.43 -14.51 -9.87
N SER A 177 0.29 -15.84 -9.89
CA SER A 177 0.44 -16.70 -8.70
C SER A 177 1.83 -16.60 -8.07
N ALA A 178 2.88 -16.70 -8.90
CA ALA A 178 4.27 -16.58 -8.46
C ALA A 178 4.55 -15.26 -7.73
N TYR A 179 3.97 -14.17 -8.22
CA TYR A 179 4.12 -12.85 -7.61
C TYR A 179 3.44 -12.78 -6.24
N ARG A 180 2.22 -13.29 -6.13
CA ARG A 180 1.48 -13.33 -4.86
C ARG A 180 2.20 -14.13 -3.80
N VAL A 181 2.70 -15.33 -4.15
CA VAL A 181 3.51 -16.15 -3.24
C VAL A 181 4.76 -15.38 -2.80
N SER A 182 5.46 -14.73 -3.73
CA SER A 182 6.65 -13.94 -3.38
C SER A 182 6.32 -12.78 -2.43
N LYS A 183 5.20 -12.07 -2.62
CA LYS A 183 4.80 -10.94 -1.77
C LYS A 183 4.23 -11.39 -0.42
N ALA A 184 3.62 -12.58 -0.35
CA ALA A 184 3.26 -13.19 0.93
C ALA A 184 4.51 -13.49 1.77
N ALA A 185 5.54 -14.07 1.16
CA ALA A 185 6.83 -14.31 1.82
C ALA A 185 7.50 -12.99 2.25
N VAL A 186 7.50 -11.96 1.40
CA VAL A 186 8.03 -10.63 1.75
C VAL A 186 7.25 -9.99 2.90
N ASN A 187 5.92 -10.10 2.93
CA ASN A 187 5.13 -9.62 4.06
C ASN A 187 5.53 -10.30 5.37
N MET A 188 5.81 -11.60 5.34
CA MET A 188 6.31 -12.32 6.52
C MET A 188 7.71 -11.82 6.92
N LEU A 189 8.62 -11.63 5.96
CA LEU A 189 9.95 -11.08 6.24
C LEU A 189 9.88 -9.71 6.91
N VAL A 190 8.97 -8.83 6.49
CA VAL A 190 8.76 -7.53 7.14
C VAL A 190 8.40 -7.70 8.61
N VAL A 191 7.48 -8.61 8.94
CA VAL A 191 7.07 -8.88 10.33
C VAL A 191 8.24 -9.43 11.15
N GLU A 192 8.96 -10.39 10.60
CA GLU A 192 10.11 -11.02 11.28
C GLU A 192 11.24 -10.03 11.51
N TRP A 193 11.57 -9.18 10.53
CA TRP A 193 12.60 -8.14 10.69
C TRP A 193 12.18 -7.04 11.64
N ALA A 194 10.93 -6.59 11.61
CA ALA A 194 10.43 -5.58 12.55
C ALA A 194 10.60 -6.03 14.00
N LYS A 195 10.28 -7.29 14.30
CA LYS A 195 10.46 -7.88 15.64
C LYS A 195 11.94 -8.15 15.96
N GLY A 196 12.65 -8.76 15.01
CA GLY A 196 14.02 -9.23 15.21
C GLY A 196 15.04 -8.10 15.38
N LEU A 197 14.79 -6.93 14.77
CA LEU A 197 15.73 -5.81 14.75
C LEU A 197 15.34 -4.66 15.69
N GLU A 198 14.27 -4.79 16.46
CA GLU A 198 13.80 -3.76 17.39
C GLU A 198 14.91 -3.36 18.39
N LYS A 199 15.60 -4.36 18.96
CA LYS A 199 16.71 -4.14 19.92
C LYS A 199 17.95 -3.51 19.28
N ASP A 200 18.07 -3.61 17.97
CA ASP A 200 19.15 -2.99 17.19
C ASP A 200 18.85 -1.52 16.85
N GLY A 201 17.68 -1.00 17.27
CA GLY A 201 17.22 0.34 16.92
C GLY A 201 16.89 0.50 15.43
N VAL A 202 16.53 -0.60 14.75
CA VAL A 202 16.14 -0.59 13.34
C VAL A 202 14.64 -0.76 13.23
N ARG A 203 13.98 0.21 12.58
CA ARG A 203 12.53 0.16 12.31
C ARG A 203 12.27 -0.37 10.91
N VAL A 204 11.25 -1.21 10.74
CA VAL A 204 10.96 -1.90 9.48
C VAL A 204 9.51 -1.70 9.07
N TRP A 205 9.28 -1.39 7.78
CA TRP A 205 7.96 -1.16 7.21
C TRP A 205 7.75 -1.91 5.90
N GLY A 206 6.54 -2.44 5.74
CA GLY A 206 6.03 -2.97 4.47
C GLY A 206 5.15 -1.94 3.78
N VAL A 207 5.30 -1.81 2.47
CA VAL A 207 4.61 -0.81 1.67
C VAL A 207 3.90 -1.44 0.49
N ASP A 208 2.59 -1.22 0.37
CA ASP A 208 1.81 -1.62 -0.79
C ASP A 208 1.49 -0.41 -1.68
N PRO A 209 2.07 -0.30 -2.88
CA PRO A 209 1.84 0.82 -3.80
C PRO A 209 0.50 0.73 -4.57
N GLY A 210 -0.35 -0.25 -4.27
CA GLY A 210 -1.61 -0.46 -4.98
C GLY A 210 -1.41 -0.78 -6.47
N ARG A 211 -2.48 -0.67 -7.27
CA ARG A 211 -2.43 -0.87 -8.72
C ARG A 211 -2.04 0.43 -9.40
N LEU A 212 -0.82 0.49 -9.94
CA LEU A 212 -0.33 1.67 -10.63
C LEU A 212 -0.94 1.77 -12.04
N SER A 213 -2.00 2.57 -12.19
CA SER A 213 -2.44 3.10 -13.50
C SER A 213 -2.00 4.56 -13.75
N SER A 214 -1.55 5.24 -12.70
CA SER A 214 -0.82 6.50 -12.70
C SER A 214 -0.42 6.77 -11.25
N LEU A 215 0.65 7.52 -11.02
CA LEU A 215 1.23 7.80 -9.70
C LEU A 215 0.16 8.34 -8.71
N THR A 216 -0.27 7.55 -7.73
CA THR A 216 -0.68 7.92 -6.35
C THR A 216 -1.45 6.77 -5.71
N GLN A 217 -0.81 6.01 -4.83
CA GLN A 217 -1.36 5.47 -3.58
C GLN A 217 -0.31 4.54 -2.99
N VAL A 218 0.11 4.84 -1.77
CA VAL A 218 1.05 4.02 -1.02
C VAL A 218 0.35 3.73 0.30
N ASN A 219 -0.02 2.47 0.53
CA ASN A 219 -0.61 2.02 1.79
C ASN A 219 0.53 1.50 2.68
N LEU A 220 0.78 2.17 3.81
CA LEU A 220 1.70 1.69 4.85
C LEU A 220 0.94 0.73 5.77
N PHE A 221 1.49 -0.47 5.99
CA PHE A 221 1.05 -1.38 7.05
C PHE A 221 2.07 -1.32 8.20
N GLU A 222 1.64 -0.96 9.41
CA GLU A 222 2.38 -1.18 10.67
C GLU A 222 1.55 -2.06 11.62
N PRO A 223 2.13 -3.10 12.24
CA PRO A 223 1.71 -3.56 13.56
C PRO A 223 2.31 -2.60 14.61
N THR A 224 1.44 -1.85 15.29
CA THR A 224 1.74 -1.00 16.46
C THR A 224 2.74 0.16 16.30
N MET A 225 2.33 1.21 15.60
CA MET A 225 2.29 2.63 16.03
C MET A 225 1.91 3.45 14.79
N LYS A 226 1.01 4.42 14.95
CA LYS A 226 0.45 5.22 13.84
C LYS A 226 1.54 6.05 13.14
N LEU A 227 1.64 5.98 11.81
CA LEU A 227 2.06 7.13 10.99
C LEU A 227 1.65 7.01 9.51
N SER A 228 0.86 7.98 9.04
CA SER A 228 0.48 8.21 7.64
C SER A 228 1.67 8.76 6.83
N LEU A 229 1.71 8.51 5.51
CA LEU A 229 2.81 8.93 4.60
C LEU A 229 3.04 10.44 4.48
N THR A 230 2.13 11.28 4.95
CA THR A 230 2.39 12.72 5.11
C THR A 230 3.14 13.04 6.41
N ASN A 231 3.14 12.13 7.39
CA ASN A 231 3.75 12.29 8.70
C ASN A 231 5.03 11.47 8.92
N ALA A 232 5.43 10.56 8.03
CA ALA A 232 6.71 9.85 8.17
C ALA A 232 7.96 10.71 7.84
N LEU A 233 7.76 11.83 7.13
CA LEU A 233 8.83 12.73 6.71
C LEU A 233 8.86 14.06 7.47
N LEU A 234 7.84 14.41 8.28
CA LEU A 234 7.81 15.69 9.01
C LEU A 234 8.44 15.72 10.42
N PRO A 235 8.52 14.65 11.25
CA PRO A 235 9.13 14.74 12.58
C PRO A 235 10.67 14.55 12.56
N LEU A 236 11.30 14.78 11.41
CA LEU A 236 12.73 15.15 11.35
C LEU A 236 12.95 16.62 11.75
N LEU A 237 11.87 17.36 12.02
CA LEU A 237 11.88 18.76 12.41
C LEU A 237 11.34 18.92 13.85
N SER A 238 12.11 19.65 14.66
CA SER A 238 11.72 20.35 15.91
C SER A 238 12.07 19.71 17.27
N ILE A 239 13.26 20.07 17.78
CA ILE A 239 13.49 20.32 19.21
C ILE A 239 13.01 21.76 19.52
N SER A 240 11.92 21.85 20.28
CA SER A 240 11.46 22.89 21.22
C SER A 240 11.40 24.40 20.88
N THR A 241 10.21 24.95 21.21
CA THR A 241 9.81 26.34 21.56
C THR A 241 9.57 27.39 20.47
N LEU A 242 8.28 27.75 20.26
CA LEU A 242 7.72 29.07 20.60
C LEU A 242 6.20 29.12 20.39
N THR A 243 5.53 29.57 21.44
CA THR A 243 4.14 30.04 21.51
C THR A 243 3.94 31.32 20.70
N THR A 244 2.91 31.39 19.84
CA THR A 244 1.96 32.51 19.68
C THR A 244 0.87 32.17 18.65
N ALA A 245 -0.23 32.92 18.70
CA ALA A 245 -1.59 32.55 18.32
C ALA A 245 -1.96 32.54 16.80
N ILE A 246 -3.15 31.96 16.57
CA ILE A 246 -3.99 31.69 15.38
C ILE A 246 -4.21 32.92 14.44
N PRO A 247 -4.57 32.73 13.14
CA PRO A 247 -5.99 32.57 12.78
C PRO A 247 -6.31 31.50 11.71
N THR A 248 -7.54 31.04 11.81
CA THR A 248 -8.28 30.01 11.06
C THR A 248 -8.43 30.29 9.56
N THR A 249 -8.15 29.29 8.71
CA THR A 249 -8.89 29.09 7.44
C THR A 249 -9.03 27.59 7.11
N ASN A 250 -10.23 27.25 6.63
CA ASN A 250 -10.76 25.92 6.31
C ASN A 250 -9.88 25.10 5.37
N THR A 251 -9.44 23.92 5.83
CA THR A 251 -9.30 22.72 4.99
C THR A 251 -9.61 21.49 5.84
N THR A 252 -10.67 20.77 5.49
CA THR A 252 -11.12 19.56 6.16
C THR A 252 -10.29 18.35 5.73
N ILE A 253 -9.60 17.74 6.68
CA ILE A 253 -8.84 16.48 6.55
C ILE A 253 -9.81 15.30 6.77
N PRO A 254 -9.86 14.24 5.94
CA PRO A 254 -10.72 13.09 6.17
C PRO A 254 -10.17 12.13 7.23
N GLU A 255 -11.10 11.58 8.02
CA GLU A 255 -10.94 10.66 9.16
C GLU A 255 -10.45 9.26 8.75
N VAL A 256 -9.54 8.67 9.55
CA VAL A 256 -8.95 7.33 9.41
C VAL A 256 -9.63 6.35 10.37
N THR A 257 -10.09 5.19 9.90
CA THR A 257 -10.72 4.15 10.74
C THR A 257 -9.72 3.05 11.16
N LEU A 258 -9.71 2.67 12.44
CA LEU A 258 -8.84 1.65 13.05
C LEU A 258 -9.62 0.34 13.30
N ILE A 259 -8.95 -0.82 13.21
CA ILE A 259 -9.49 -2.12 13.65
C ILE A 259 -8.51 -2.74 14.66
N ASP A 260 -9.04 -3.21 15.79
CA ASP A 260 -8.33 -3.85 16.90
C ASP A 260 -8.17 -5.37 16.65
N ALA A 261 -6.97 -5.91 16.92
CA ALA A 261 -6.62 -7.31 16.73
C ALA A 261 -6.93 -8.22 17.95
N SER A 262 -7.64 -7.70 18.96
CA SER A 262 -7.95 -8.45 20.19
C SER A 262 -9.09 -9.48 20.06
N THR A 263 -9.74 -9.63 18.89
CA THR A 263 -10.84 -10.59 18.69
C THR A 263 -10.62 -11.54 17.50
N ALA A 264 -9.44 -12.17 17.45
CA ALA A 264 -9.27 -13.36 16.60
C ALA A 264 -9.94 -14.58 17.26
N SER A 265 -11.25 -14.74 17.09
CA SER A 265 -11.93 -16.03 17.31
C SER A 265 -12.22 -16.68 15.96
N LEU A 266 -11.48 -17.74 15.67
CA LEU A 266 -11.72 -18.66 14.55
C LEU A 266 -13.11 -19.30 14.66
N SER A 267 -13.90 -19.25 13.58
CA SER A 267 -14.87 -20.29 13.23
C SER A 267 -15.20 -20.28 11.73
N PRO A 268 -15.55 -21.45 11.14
CA PRO A 268 -15.28 -21.76 9.74
C PRO A 268 -16.34 -21.28 8.75
N ALA A 269 -15.89 -21.21 7.50
CA ALA A 269 -16.62 -20.81 6.31
C ALA A 269 -17.89 -21.64 6.02
N THR A 270 -18.86 -21.00 5.38
CA THR A 270 -19.68 -21.65 4.35
C THR A 270 -19.63 -20.82 3.07
N ALA A 271 -18.95 -21.38 2.07
CA ALA A 271 -18.92 -20.86 0.71
C ALA A 271 -20.30 -20.96 0.06
N ALA A 272 -20.65 -20.00 -0.79
CA ALA A 272 -21.68 -20.20 -1.79
C ALA A 272 -21.32 -19.49 -3.11
N ASN A 273 -21.60 -20.22 -4.18
CA ASN A 273 -21.14 -20.04 -5.54
C ASN A 273 -22.14 -19.21 -6.37
N THR A 274 -21.62 -18.68 -7.49
CA THR A 274 -22.26 -18.45 -8.81
C THR A 274 -23.24 -17.30 -9.11
N THR A 275 -22.94 -16.71 -10.28
CA THR A 275 -23.78 -16.10 -11.34
C THR A 275 -23.95 -14.57 -11.38
N THR A 276 -23.40 -13.99 -12.45
CA THR A 276 -23.59 -12.63 -12.97
C THR A 276 -24.68 -12.58 -14.05
N ASP A 277 -25.27 -11.37 -14.17
CA ASP A 277 -25.96 -10.74 -15.34
C ASP A 277 -27.44 -11.11 -15.61
N PRO A 278 -28.28 -10.34 -16.37
CA PRO A 278 -28.18 -8.97 -16.94
C PRO A 278 -29.55 -8.20 -16.96
N ALA A 279 -29.81 -7.16 -16.17
CA ALA A 279 -31.08 -6.39 -16.39
C ALA A 279 -31.16 -4.98 -15.80
N LEU A 280 -30.04 -4.34 -15.46
CA LEU A 280 -30.07 -2.97 -14.99
C LEU A 280 -29.21 -2.17 -15.97
N GLU A 281 -29.85 -1.29 -16.75
CA GLU A 281 -29.15 -0.36 -17.64
C GLU A 281 -28.06 0.33 -16.83
N LYS A 282 -26.81 0.16 -17.25
CA LYS A 282 -25.62 0.70 -16.59
C LYS A 282 -25.65 2.22 -16.72
N ARG A 283 -25.72 2.95 -15.61
CA ARG A 283 -25.83 4.42 -15.62
C ARG A 283 -24.64 4.97 -14.86
N GLY A 284 -23.59 5.34 -15.61
CA GLY A 284 -22.24 5.70 -15.13
C GLY A 284 -22.12 6.95 -14.26
N ASP A 285 -23.07 7.17 -13.36
CA ASP A 285 -23.11 8.28 -12.41
C ASP A 285 -22.39 7.91 -11.10
N ILE A 286 -21.56 8.83 -10.61
CA ILE A 286 -20.84 8.70 -9.34
C ILE A 286 -21.84 8.67 -8.17
N ALA A 287 -21.63 7.73 -7.24
CA ALA A 287 -22.42 7.52 -6.01
C ALA A 287 -23.87 7.02 -6.24
N SER A 288 -24.03 6.12 -7.21
CA SER A 288 -25.29 5.50 -7.56
C SER A 288 -25.35 4.01 -7.15
N PHE A 289 -26.53 3.48 -6.86
CA PHE A 289 -26.70 2.09 -6.43
C PHE A 289 -28.07 1.50 -6.78
N TYR A 290 -28.12 0.18 -6.84
CA TYR A 290 -29.32 -0.61 -7.09
C TYR A 290 -29.71 -1.45 -5.88
N PHE A 291 -31.02 -1.67 -5.74
CA PHE A 291 -31.58 -2.52 -4.71
C PHE A 291 -32.86 -3.19 -5.21
N CYS A 292 -33.04 -4.47 -4.88
CA CYS A 292 -34.14 -5.29 -5.35
C CYS A 292 -34.77 -6.06 -4.20
N ARG A 293 -36.09 -6.32 -4.28
CA ARG A 293 -36.81 -7.13 -3.29
C ARG A 293 -36.60 -8.63 -3.46
N ASN A 294 -36.12 -9.07 -4.62
CA ASN A 294 -35.82 -10.47 -4.87
C ASN A 294 -34.30 -10.70 -4.93
N ASN A 295 -33.88 -11.91 -4.56
CA ASN A 295 -32.50 -12.35 -4.68
C ASN A 295 -32.07 -12.39 -6.16
N GLY A 296 -30.77 -12.21 -6.41
CA GLY A 296 -30.18 -12.29 -7.74
C GLY A 296 -30.38 -11.04 -8.58
N PHE A 297 -30.55 -9.86 -7.96
CA PHE A 297 -30.87 -8.62 -8.67
C PHE A 297 -32.12 -8.75 -9.56
N ARG A 298 -33.12 -9.53 -9.12
CA ARG A 298 -34.38 -9.77 -9.85
C ARG A 298 -35.44 -8.75 -9.45
N ALA A 299 -36.25 -8.32 -10.43
CA ALA A 299 -37.32 -7.36 -10.21
C ALA A 299 -38.30 -7.81 -9.10
N PRO A 300 -38.92 -6.89 -8.33
CA PRO A 300 -38.83 -5.44 -8.51
C PRO A 300 -37.51 -4.87 -7.97
N CYS A 301 -36.88 -4.01 -8.78
CA CYS A 301 -35.64 -3.31 -8.48
C CYS A 301 -35.86 -1.80 -8.57
N ALA A 302 -35.14 -1.05 -7.76
CA ALA A 302 -35.05 0.39 -7.82
C ALA A 302 -33.59 0.83 -7.83
N TRP A 303 -33.40 2.09 -8.20
CA TRP A 303 -32.11 2.75 -8.28
C TRP A 303 -32.20 4.10 -7.60
N SER A 304 -31.12 4.52 -6.94
CA SER A 304 -31.02 5.86 -6.40
C SER A 304 -29.59 6.39 -6.46
N ARG A 305 -29.46 7.70 -6.34
CA ARG A 305 -28.19 8.42 -6.24
C ARG A 305 -28.14 9.13 -4.91
N VAL A 306 -27.05 8.95 -4.18
CA VAL A 306 -26.82 9.62 -2.89
C VAL A 306 -25.56 10.46 -2.99
N PRO A 307 -25.62 11.76 -2.64
CA PRO A 307 -24.40 12.55 -2.52
C PRO A 307 -23.45 11.89 -1.54
N ILE A 308 -22.17 11.82 -1.89
CA ILE A 308 -21.16 11.17 -1.05
C ILE A 308 -21.18 11.75 0.37
N ASN A 309 -21.07 10.86 1.35
CA ASN A 309 -21.13 11.14 2.77
C ASN A 309 -22.45 11.75 3.27
N GLN A 310 -23.54 11.71 2.48
CA GLN A 310 -24.88 12.06 2.95
C GLN A 310 -25.70 10.80 3.23
N CYS A 311 -26.52 10.85 4.27
CA CYS A 311 -27.47 9.79 4.56
C CYS A 311 -28.73 9.97 3.73
N MET A 312 -29.29 8.87 3.23
CA MET A 312 -30.60 8.85 2.60
C MET A 312 -31.41 7.68 3.13
N ASN A 313 -32.67 7.94 3.50
CA ASN A 313 -33.64 6.91 3.84
C ASN A 313 -34.20 6.28 2.57
N PHE A 314 -34.54 4.99 2.61
CA PHE A 314 -35.21 4.39 1.47
C PHE A 314 -36.61 4.98 1.31
N PRO A 315 -37.14 5.06 0.08
CA PRO A 315 -38.51 5.50 -0.14
C PRO A 315 -39.50 4.54 0.54
N GLN A 316 -40.66 5.07 0.94
CA GLN A 316 -41.71 4.29 1.58
C GLN A 316 -42.02 3.00 0.79
N GLY A 317 -42.01 1.87 1.50
CA GLY A 317 -42.21 0.54 0.93
C GLY A 317 -40.93 -0.18 0.51
N TRP A 318 -39.75 0.45 0.62
CA TRP A 318 -38.46 -0.21 0.42
C TRP A 318 -37.69 -0.45 1.72
N ASP A 319 -37.99 0.31 2.76
CA ASP A 319 -37.47 0.08 4.11
C ASP A 319 -37.71 -1.37 4.52
N ASP A 320 -36.66 -2.05 4.95
CA ASP A 320 -36.69 -3.42 5.46
C ASP A 320 -37.29 -4.43 4.47
N ASN A 321 -37.16 -4.17 3.17
CA ASN A 321 -37.68 -5.05 2.11
C ASN A 321 -36.67 -5.32 0.98
N ILE A 322 -35.36 -5.24 1.27
CA ILE A 322 -34.28 -5.35 0.29
C ILE A 322 -33.55 -6.68 0.41
N ASN A 323 -33.57 -7.46 -0.67
CA ASN A 323 -33.02 -8.82 -0.74
C ASN A 323 -31.78 -8.93 -1.65
N SER A 324 -31.56 -7.93 -2.53
CA SER A 324 -30.30 -7.71 -3.26
C SER A 324 -29.93 -6.23 -3.20
N PHE A 325 -28.66 -5.89 -3.01
CA PHE A 325 -28.19 -4.50 -2.96
C PHE A 325 -26.78 -4.39 -3.53
N GLY A 326 -26.50 -3.38 -4.36
CA GLY A 326 -25.15 -3.12 -4.84
C GLY A 326 -24.93 -1.70 -5.37
N PRO A 327 -23.81 -1.04 -5.03
CA PRO A 327 -23.40 0.17 -5.74
C PRO A 327 -23.14 -0.16 -7.21
N ASP A 328 -23.43 0.78 -8.13
CA ASP A 328 -23.35 0.54 -9.57
C ASP A 328 -21.90 0.32 -10.04
N ARG A 329 -21.08 1.37 -10.18
CA ARG A 329 -19.63 1.27 -10.44
C ARG A 329 -18.91 2.46 -9.87
N GLY A 330 -17.74 2.22 -9.30
CA GLY A 330 -16.84 3.28 -8.83
C GLY A 330 -16.09 2.87 -7.57
N ASP A 331 -15.12 3.70 -7.20
CA ASP A 331 -14.33 3.52 -5.98
C ASP A 331 -15.10 4.12 -4.79
N PHE A 332 -16.25 3.50 -4.47
CA PHE A 332 -17.04 3.83 -3.30
C PHE A 332 -17.73 2.59 -2.73
N TYR A 333 -18.14 2.69 -1.48
CA TYR A 333 -18.94 1.71 -0.77
C TYR A 333 -20.18 2.39 -0.21
N CYS A 334 -21.22 1.61 0.06
CA CYS A 334 -22.40 2.09 0.76
C CYS A 334 -22.57 1.31 2.06
N VAL A 335 -22.79 2.05 3.15
CA VAL A 335 -23.13 1.48 4.46
C VAL A 335 -24.65 1.45 4.57
N LEU A 336 -25.17 0.27 4.81
CA LEU A 336 -26.58 0.02 5.05
C LEU A 336 -26.86 0.06 6.55
N HIS A 337 -27.92 0.79 6.89
CA HIS A 337 -28.38 0.98 8.26
C HIS A 337 -29.80 0.45 8.40
N SER A 338 -30.07 -0.21 9.52
CA SER A 338 -31.40 -0.73 9.87
C SER A 338 -32.33 0.32 10.46
N ASN A 339 -31.83 1.53 10.71
CA ASN A 339 -32.59 2.63 11.30
C ASN A 339 -32.51 3.84 10.37
N ALA A 340 -33.62 4.58 10.23
CA ALA A 340 -33.67 5.80 9.46
C ALA A 340 -32.67 6.86 9.98
N GLY A 341 -32.14 7.69 9.08
CA GLY A 341 -31.26 8.80 9.40
C GLY A 341 -29.78 8.44 9.59
N CYS A 342 -29.38 7.18 9.35
CA CYS A 342 -27.99 6.69 9.46
C CYS A 342 -27.30 6.99 10.81
N GLY A 343 -28.06 7.32 11.85
CA GLY A 343 -27.54 7.73 13.16
C GLY A 343 -28.43 7.21 14.27
N GLY A 344 -27.92 6.24 15.03
CA GLY A 344 -28.56 5.71 16.24
C GLY A 344 -28.87 4.21 16.17
N GLY A 345 -27.83 3.38 16.21
CA GLY A 345 -27.87 1.90 16.19
C GLY A 345 -26.57 1.35 15.60
N GLU A 346 -26.18 0.11 15.94
CA GLU A 346 -24.93 -0.48 15.42
C GLU A 346 -24.83 -0.36 13.89
N PRO A 347 -23.63 -0.10 13.33
CA PRO A 347 -23.44 -0.02 11.88
C PRO A 347 -23.56 -1.44 11.31
N LYS A 348 -24.54 -1.67 10.45
CA LYS A 348 -24.90 -3.06 10.15
C LYS A 348 -24.09 -3.61 8.96
N PHE A 349 -24.06 -3.03 7.76
CA PHE A 349 -23.39 -3.72 6.64
C PHE A 349 -22.78 -2.81 5.56
N LYS A 350 -21.48 -3.00 5.28
CA LYS A 350 -20.75 -2.30 4.22
C LYS A 350 -20.76 -3.09 2.92
N ILE A 351 -21.29 -2.50 1.86
CA ILE A 351 -21.40 -3.12 0.53
C ILE A 351 -20.57 -2.34 -0.49
N ARG A 352 -19.80 -3.07 -1.31
CA ARG A 352 -18.98 -2.55 -2.42
C ARG A 352 -19.42 -3.20 -3.72
N TYR A 353 -19.06 -2.61 -4.86
CA TYR A 353 -19.29 -3.20 -6.17
C TYR A 353 -18.68 -4.61 -6.24
N PRO A 354 -19.37 -5.65 -6.77
CA PRO A 354 -20.66 -5.63 -7.49
C PRO A 354 -21.93 -5.71 -6.62
N GLY A 355 -21.83 -5.55 -5.31
CA GLY A 355 -22.93 -5.71 -4.39
C GLY A 355 -23.15 -7.15 -3.93
N THR A 356 -24.29 -7.40 -3.32
CA THR A 356 -24.77 -8.72 -2.93
C THR A 356 -26.09 -9.05 -3.62
N ALA A 357 -26.14 -10.23 -4.22
CA ALA A 357 -27.34 -10.83 -4.79
C ALA A 357 -28.22 -11.52 -3.74
N LYS A 358 -27.78 -11.62 -2.48
CA LYS A 358 -28.54 -12.27 -1.41
C LYS A 358 -28.14 -11.68 -0.05
N THR A 359 -28.84 -10.64 0.38
CA THR A 359 -28.63 -9.95 1.66
C THR A 359 -28.81 -10.89 2.87
N ALA A 360 -29.63 -11.94 2.73
CA ALA A 360 -29.85 -12.95 3.77
C ALA A 360 -28.58 -13.69 4.19
N SER A 361 -27.64 -13.92 3.26
CA SER A 361 -26.36 -14.56 3.56
C SER A 361 -25.49 -13.73 4.53
N TYR A 362 -25.85 -12.46 4.73
CA TYR A 362 -25.15 -11.53 5.60
C TYR A 362 -25.98 -11.19 6.86
N GLY A 363 -27.20 -11.75 7.00
CA GLY A 363 -28.10 -11.47 8.14
C GLY A 363 -28.84 -10.12 8.07
N ILE A 364 -28.98 -9.56 6.86
CA ILE A 364 -29.35 -8.15 6.60
C ILE A 364 -30.61 -8.03 5.77
N ASP A 365 -31.14 -9.17 5.34
CA ASP A 365 -32.34 -9.28 4.53
C ASP A 365 -33.52 -8.64 5.25
N GLY A 366 -34.15 -7.69 4.57
CA GLY A 366 -35.27 -6.94 5.12
C GLY A 366 -34.96 -6.22 6.44
N ARG A 367 -33.74 -5.71 6.62
CA ARG A 367 -33.33 -4.98 7.85
C ARG A 367 -32.56 -3.71 7.53
N VAL A 368 -32.94 -3.04 6.44
CA VAL A 368 -32.23 -1.91 5.88
C VAL A 368 -33.24 -0.81 5.57
N SER A 369 -33.12 0.33 6.25
CA SER A 369 -34.01 1.48 6.11
C SER A 369 -33.30 2.77 5.71
N SER A 370 -31.96 2.80 5.75
CA SER A 370 -31.20 3.91 5.17
C SER A 370 -29.82 3.49 4.66
N VAL A 371 -29.22 4.37 3.87
CA VAL A 371 -27.93 4.13 3.23
C VAL A 371 -27.10 5.41 3.17
N ARG A 372 -25.78 5.24 3.36
CA ARG A 372 -24.79 6.30 3.20
C ARG A 372 -23.64 5.77 2.36
N CYS A 373 -23.36 6.41 1.22
CA CYS A 373 -22.25 6.03 0.36
C CYS A 373 -21.03 6.92 0.59
N SER A 374 -19.84 6.32 0.59
CA SER A 374 -18.56 6.95 0.87
C SER A 374 -17.48 6.39 -0.04
N HIS A 375 -16.46 7.18 -0.37
CA HIS A 375 -15.29 6.72 -1.14
C HIS A 375 -14.42 5.75 -0.34
#